data_AF-A0A2A7MVK9-F1
#
_entry.id   AF-A0A2A7MVK9-F1
#
_cell.length_a   1.000
_cell.length_b   1.000
_cell.length_c   1.000
_cell.angle_alpha   90.00
_cell.angle_beta   90.00
_cell.angle_gamma   90.00
#
_symmetry.space_group_name_H-M   'P 1'
#
loop_
_entity.id
_entity.type
_entity.pdbx_description
1 polymer ?
#
loop_
_entity_poly.entity_id
_entity_poly.type
_entity_poly.pdbx_seq_one_letter_code
_entity_poly.pdbx_strand_id
1 'polypeptide(L)'
;MDGRVVPLRRSRGVGRPTPPDTVTAVCARPKCRNEFQRNLTRGRRQLYCTEECRREVDAERRKTRARLRHYEDNVAKLRADNNTYAPDGADAVAGAGNAEELLRTQLARVQGLLVFADDDDPVVQHLADLATAVAQYLGADAEEIG
;
A
#
# COMPACT_ATOMS: atom_id res chain seq x y z
N MET A 1 -85.34 -8.15 -8.43
CA MET A 1 -84.84 -7.87 -9.79
C MET A 1 -84.78 -6.35 -9.94
N ASP A 2 -83.90 -5.66 -9.22
CA ASP A 2 -82.43 -5.61 -9.32
C ASP A 2 -81.94 -4.94 -10.59
N GLY A 3 -81.11 -3.90 -10.41
CA GLY A 3 -80.40 -3.28 -11.52
C GLY A 3 -79.94 -1.83 -11.31
N ARG A 4 -79.68 -1.34 -10.08
CA ARG A 4 -78.94 -0.08 -9.92
C ARG A 4 -77.44 -0.36 -10.12
N VAL A 5 -76.95 -0.05 -11.31
CA VAL A 5 -75.53 -0.05 -11.65
C VAL A 5 -74.87 1.14 -10.94
N VAL A 6 -73.94 0.86 -10.01
CA VAL A 6 -73.07 1.86 -9.40
C VAL A 6 -71.69 1.73 -10.04
N PRO A 7 -71.11 2.81 -10.61
CA PRO A 7 -69.76 2.73 -11.14
C PRO A 7 -68.77 2.64 -9.98
N LEU A 8 -67.97 1.56 -9.97
CA LEU A 8 -66.83 1.42 -9.08
C LEU A 8 -65.83 2.53 -9.39
N ARG A 9 -65.66 3.46 -8.44
CA ARG A 9 -64.58 4.43 -8.42
C ARG A 9 -63.25 3.69 -8.62
N ARG A 10 -62.52 4.04 -9.67
CA ARG A 10 -61.10 3.67 -9.80
C ARG A 10 -60.37 4.22 -8.58
N SER A 11 -59.90 3.31 -7.72
CA SER A 11 -58.91 3.62 -6.70
C SER A 11 -57.69 4.22 -7.42
N ARG A 12 -57.34 5.46 -7.07
CA ARG A 12 -56.05 6.05 -7.43
C ARG A 12 -54.99 5.06 -6.95
N GLY A 13 -54.25 4.48 -7.88
CA GLY A 13 -53.12 3.61 -7.57
C GLY A 13 -52.18 4.37 -6.65
N VAL A 14 -52.15 3.96 -5.38
CA VAL A 14 -51.06 4.28 -4.47
C VAL A 14 -49.80 3.74 -5.15
N GLY A 15 -48.90 4.63 -5.55
CA GLY A 15 -47.66 4.24 -6.22
C GLY A 15 -46.99 3.14 -5.41
N ARG A 16 -46.90 1.94 -5.99
CA ARG A 16 -46.13 0.85 -5.43
C ARG A 16 -44.71 1.39 -5.25
N PRO A 17 -44.15 1.43 -4.02
CA PRO A 17 -42.76 1.83 -3.85
C PRO A 17 -41.93 0.89 -4.72
N THR A 18 -41.24 1.45 -5.71
CA THR A 18 -40.25 0.71 -6.48
C THR A 18 -39.26 0.15 -5.46
N PRO A 19 -39.07 -1.18 -5.38
CA PRO A 19 -38.10 -1.74 -4.45
C PRO A 19 -36.75 -1.08 -4.75
N PRO A 20 -36.00 -0.65 -3.72
CA PRO A 20 -34.69 -0.05 -3.95
C PRO A 20 -33.83 -1.04 -4.71
N ASP A 21 -33.06 -0.56 -5.69
CA ASP A 21 -32.08 -1.40 -6.37
C ASP A 21 -31.05 -1.88 -5.32
N THR A 22 -31.14 -3.16 -4.95
CA THR A 22 -30.22 -3.80 -4.01
C THR A 22 -29.16 -4.59 -4.77
N VAL A 23 -27.93 -4.54 -4.28
CA VAL A 23 -26.85 -5.40 -4.78
C VAL A 23 -26.32 -6.27 -3.65
N THR A 24 -26.01 -7.52 -3.99
CA THR A 24 -25.27 -8.41 -3.10
C THR A 24 -23.84 -7.90 -2.95
N ALA A 25 -23.38 -7.73 -1.71
CA ALA A 25 -22.03 -7.36 -1.36
C ALA A 25 -21.48 -8.32 -0.31
N VAL A 26 -20.14 -8.41 -0.22
CA VAL A 26 -19.45 -9.24 0.77
C VAL A 26 -18.94 -8.36 1.90
N CYS A 27 -19.10 -8.81 3.14
CA CYS A 27 -18.62 -8.09 4.33
C CYS A 27 -17.10 -7.89 4.28
N ALA A 28 -16.64 -6.64 4.47
CA ALA A 28 -15.23 -6.26 4.42
C ALA A 28 -14.40 -6.79 5.62
N ARG A 29 -15.04 -7.34 6.66
CA ARG A 29 -14.33 -7.98 7.78
C ARG A 29 -13.75 -9.33 7.32
N PRO A 30 -12.42 -9.53 7.35
CA PRO A 30 -11.78 -10.75 6.83
C PRO A 30 -12.27 -12.06 7.46
N LYS A 31 -12.70 -12.02 8.74
CA LYS A 31 -13.21 -13.18 9.48
C LYS A 31 -14.69 -13.50 9.21
N CYS A 32 -15.47 -12.54 8.72
CA CYS A 32 -16.91 -12.73 8.51
C CYS A 32 -17.20 -13.14 7.06
N ARG A 33 -16.79 -12.32 6.07
CA ARG A 33 -17.01 -12.56 4.63
C ARG A 33 -18.45 -12.97 4.22
N ASN A 34 -19.45 -12.70 5.06
CA ASN A 34 -20.83 -13.00 4.74
C ASN A 34 -21.35 -12.09 3.63
N GLU A 35 -22.20 -12.63 2.77
CA GLU A 35 -22.95 -11.88 1.78
C GLU A 35 -24.11 -11.13 2.45
N PHE A 36 -24.36 -9.90 2.00
CA PHE A 36 -25.48 -9.08 2.47
C PHE A 36 -26.02 -8.20 1.34
N GLN A 37 -27.32 -7.88 1.41
CA GLN A 37 -27.94 -6.94 0.48
C GLN A 37 -27.64 -5.51 0.93
N ARG A 38 -27.06 -4.70 0.04
CA ARG A 38 -26.91 -3.26 0.25
C ARG A 38 -27.77 -2.49 -0.75
N ASN A 39 -28.44 -1.45 -0.26
CA ASN A 39 -29.20 -0.55 -1.11
C ASN A 39 -28.25 0.34 -1.92
N LEU A 40 -28.51 0.52 -3.21
CA LEU A 40 -27.83 1.50 -4.07
C LEU A 40 -28.39 2.92 -3.84
N THR A 41 -28.42 3.36 -2.59
CA THR A 41 -28.84 4.74 -2.28
C THR A 41 -27.71 5.73 -2.53
N ARG A 42 -28.07 6.99 -2.81
CA ARG A 42 -27.12 8.11 -2.89
C ARG A 42 -26.54 8.37 -1.49
N GLY A 43 -25.33 7.86 -1.22
CA GLY A 43 -24.71 7.96 0.10
C GLY A 43 -23.45 7.11 0.27
N ARG A 44 -22.96 7.03 1.52
CA ARG A 44 -21.80 6.21 1.87
C ARG A 44 -22.15 4.74 1.72
N ARG A 45 -21.35 4.00 0.94
CA ARG A 45 -21.55 2.56 0.73
C ARG A 45 -21.44 1.79 2.05
N GLN A 46 -22.42 0.94 2.31
CA GLN A 46 -22.33 -0.05 3.38
C GLN A 46 -21.27 -1.11 3.02
N LEU A 47 -20.30 -1.31 3.91
CA LEU A 47 -19.19 -2.26 3.74
C LEU A 47 -19.29 -3.49 4.65
N TYR A 48 -20.17 -3.44 5.65
CA TYR A 48 -20.29 -4.48 6.67
C TYR A 48 -21.73 -4.98 6.72
N CYS A 49 -21.90 -6.29 6.87
CA CYS A 49 -23.22 -6.91 6.99
C CYS A 49 -23.95 -6.45 8.27
N THR A 50 -23.21 -6.17 9.34
CA THR A 50 -23.76 -5.70 10.62
C THR A 50 -22.94 -4.57 11.22
N GLU A 51 -23.57 -3.81 12.11
CA GLU A 51 -22.95 -2.79 12.95
C GLU A 51 -21.89 -3.37 13.90
N GLU A 52 -22.08 -4.60 14.36
CA GLU A 52 -21.10 -5.33 15.17
C GLU A 52 -19.82 -5.61 14.37
N CYS A 53 -19.95 -6.09 13.13
CA CYS A 53 -18.78 -6.30 12.26
C CYS A 53 -18.00 -5.01 12.03
N ARG A 54 -18.69 -3.86 11.91
CA ARG A 54 -18.04 -2.54 11.83
C ARG A 54 -17.25 -2.24 13.10
N ARG A 55 -17.88 -2.37 14.27
CA ARG A 55 -17.26 -2.10 15.58
C ARG A 55 -16.04 -2.97 15.84
N GLU A 56 -16.10 -4.25 15.49
CA GLU A 56 -14.98 -5.18 15.63
C GLU A 56 -13.80 -4.78 14.74
N VAL A 57 -14.04 -4.44 13.47
CA VAL A 57 -12.98 -3.97 12.56
C VAL A 57 -12.37 -2.66 13.06
N ASP A 58 -13.17 -1.72 13.57
CA ASP A 58 -12.67 -0.49 14.16
C ASP A 58 -11.84 -0.73 15.44
N ALA A 59 -12.21 -1.73 16.24
CA ALA A 59 -11.44 -2.15 17.41
C ALA A 59 -10.12 -2.83 17.01
N GLU A 60 -10.15 -3.75 16.05
CA GLU A 60 -8.94 -4.39 15.50
C GLU A 60 -8.00 -3.35 14.88
N ARG A 61 -8.53 -2.41 14.09
CA ARG A 61 -7.75 -1.31 13.50
C ARG A 61 -7.07 -0.44 14.56
N ARG A 62 -7.77 -0.08 15.64
CA ARG A 62 -7.20 0.68 16.76
C ARG A 62 -6.06 -0.09 17.44
N LYS A 63 -6.25 -1.39 17.69
CA LYS A 63 -5.21 -2.25 18.27
C LYS A 63 -3.98 -2.34 17.37
N THR A 64 -4.17 -2.58 16.07
CA THR A 64 -3.07 -2.65 15.10
C THR A 64 -2.32 -1.33 15.01
N ARG A 65 -3.03 -0.19 14.99
CA ARG A 65 -2.40 1.14 14.99
C ARG A 65 -1.57 1.40 16.24
N ALA A 66 -2.07 1.01 17.42
CA ALA A 66 -1.32 1.14 18.66
C ALA A 66 -0.03 0.28 18.65
N ARG A 67 -0.11 -0.95 18.12
CA ARG A 67 1.07 -1.81 17.95
C ARG A 67 2.07 -1.23 16.96
N LEU A 68 1.62 -0.73 15.81
CA LEU A 68 2.49 -0.08 14.84
C LEU A 68 3.27 1.07 15.46
N ARG A 69 2.58 1.97 16.17
CA ARG A 69 3.24 3.08 16.88
C ARG A 69 4.29 2.58 17.88
N HIS A 70 3.97 1.55 18.66
CA HIS A 70 4.93 0.98 19.60
C HIS A 70 6.19 0.43 18.91
N TYR A 71 6.03 -0.26 17.78
CA TYR A 71 7.17 -0.77 17.02
C TYR A 71 7.96 0.36 16.35
N GLU A 72 7.29 1.39 15.82
CA GLU A 72 7.93 2.59 15.28
C GLU A 72 8.80 3.29 16.35
N ASP A 73 8.26 3.45 17.57
CA ASP A 73 9.00 4.02 18.70
C ASP A 73 10.22 3.16 19.08
N ASN A 74 10.09 1.83 19.06
CA ASN A 74 11.21 0.92 19.34
C ASN A 74 12.26 0.96 18.23
N VAL A 75 11.85 0.99 16.97
CA VAL A 75 12.76 1.09 15.81
C VAL A 75 13.55 2.40 15.88
N ALA A 76 12.90 3.51 16.25
CA ALA A 76 13.57 4.80 16.42
C ALA A 76 14.66 4.74 17.50
N LYS A 77 14.39 4.10 18.64
CA LYS A 77 15.37 3.89 19.71
C LYS A 77 16.55 3.04 19.25
N LEU A 78 16.26 1.88 18.66
CA LEU A 78 17.30 0.98 18.17
C LEU A 78 18.19 1.62 17.10
N ARG A 79 17.62 2.50 16.25
CA ARG A 79 18.41 3.29 15.30
C ARG A 79 19.33 4.28 16.01
N ALA A 80 18.86 4.96 17.05
CA ALA A 80 19.69 5.87 17.84
C ALA A 80 20.82 5.13 18.57
N ASP A 81 20.51 3.95 19.14
CA ASP A 81 21.49 3.09 19.80
C ASP A 81 22.55 2.61 18.77
N ASN A 82 22.12 2.15 17.59
CA ASN A 82 23.03 1.72 16.53
C ASN A 82 23.97 2.85 16.08
N ASN A 83 23.43 4.05 15.86
CA ASN A 83 24.24 5.23 15.51
C ASN A 83 25.24 5.61 16.61
N THR A 84 24.93 5.32 17.87
CA THR A 84 25.84 5.55 19.00
C THR A 84 27.00 4.55 18.99
N TYR A 85 26.73 3.30 18.61
CA TYR A 85 27.74 2.23 18.57
C TYR A 85 28.57 2.22 17.28
N ALA A 86 28.08 2.81 16.19
CA ALA A 86 28.78 2.92 14.91
C ALA A 86 28.74 4.36 14.36
N PRO A 87 29.48 5.31 14.99
CA PRO A 87 29.44 6.73 14.61
C PRO A 87 29.94 7.01 13.19
N ASP A 88 30.77 6.13 12.62
CA ASP A 88 31.40 6.29 11.30
C ASP A 88 30.64 5.58 10.15
N GLY A 89 29.38 5.17 10.37
CA GLY A 89 28.52 4.66 9.29
C GLY A 89 28.89 3.27 8.75
N ALA A 90 29.72 2.49 9.46
CA ALA A 90 30.20 1.18 9.02
C ALA A 90 29.08 0.16 8.72
N ASP A 91 27.88 0.33 9.29
CA ASP A 91 26.73 -0.56 9.10
C ASP A 91 25.43 0.20 8.80
N ALA A 92 25.48 1.25 7.98
CA ALA A 92 24.30 1.95 7.48
C ALA A 92 23.47 1.10 6.50
N VAL A 93 22.87 0.01 6.99
CA VAL A 93 21.75 -0.68 6.32
C VAL A 93 20.45 -0.07 6.85
N ALA A 94 20.24 1.20 6.57
CA ALA A 94 18.97 1.88 6.80
C ALA A 94 18.30 2.13 5.45
N GLY A 95 17.21 1.39 5.20
CA GLY A 95 16.39 1.55 4.01
C GLY A 95 16.02 3.00 3.74
N ALA A 96 16.16 3.38 2.47
CA ALA A 96 16.05 4.73 1.90
C ALA A 96 17.25 5.68 2.15
N GLY A 97 18.46 5.16 2.31
CA GLY A 97 19.69 5.91 2.03
C GLY A 97 19.75 6.32 0.55
N ASN A 98 20.30 7.51 0.26
CA ASN A 98 20.35 8.13 -1.06
C ASN A 98 20.66 7.10 -2.16
N ALA A 99 19.84 7.05 -3.21
CA ALA A 99 20.03 6.11 -4.33
C ALA A 99 21.47 6.18 -4.88
N GLU A 100 22.05 7.38 -4.84
CA GLU A 100 23.44 7.69 -5.18
C GLU A 100 24.47 7.04 -4.24
N GLU A 101 24.23 7.01 -2.92
CA GLU A 101 25.10 6.37 -1.93
C GLU A 101 25.06 4.84 -2.03
N LEU A 102 23.86 4.30 -2.29
CA LEU A 102 23.69 2.89 -2.63
C LEU A 102 24.45 2.55 -3.93
N LEU A 103 24.33 3.40 -4.95
CA LEU A 103 24.99 3.22 -6.23
C LEU A 103 26.52 3.27 -6.08
N ARG A 104 27.07 4.23 -5.30
CA ARG A 104 28.49 4.29 -4.94
C ARG A 104 28.98 3.01 -4.26
N THR A 105 28.21 2.50 -3.31
CA THR A 105 28.56 1.28 -2.57
C THR A 105 28.59 0.05 -3.49
N GLN A 106 27.61 -0.09 -4.37
CA GLN A 106 27.59 -1.21 -5.33
C GLN A 106 28.68 -1.08 -6.38
N LEU A 107 28.96 0.13 -6.87
CA LEU A 107 30.05 0.40 -7.80
C LEU A 107 31.40 -0.03 -7.20
N ALA A 108 31.69 0.36 -5.95
CA ALA A 108 32.93 -0.02 -5.27
C ALA A 108 33.07 -1.55 -5.13
N ARG A 109 31.97 -2.27 -4.87
CA ARG A 109 31.97 -3.74 -4.80
C ARG A 109 32.26 -4.38 -6.16
N VAL A 110 31.59 -3.91 -7.22
CA VAL A 110 31.79 -4.42 -8.58
C VAL A 110 33.23 -4.15 -9.03
N GLN A 111 33.76 -2.95 -8.81
CA GLN A 111 35.15 -2.61 -9.11
C GLN A 111 36.13 -3.53 -8.39
N GLY A 112 35.90 -3.85 -7.12
CA GLY A 112 36.72 -4.80 -6.36
C GLY A 112 36.65 -6.23 -6.92
N LEU A 113 35.50 -6.67 -7.43
CA LEU A 113 35.34 -7.99 -8.04
C LEU A 113 36.02 -8.07 -9.42
N LEU A 114 35.96 -6.99 -10.22
CA LEU A 114 36.57 -6.93 -11.54
C LEU A 114 38.09 -7.12 -11.49
N VAL A 115 38.76 -6.73 -10.39
CA VAL A 115 40.21 -6.96 -10.20
C VAL A 115 40.60 -8.45 -10.29
N PHE A 116 39.66 -9.36 -10.00
CA PHE A 116 39.90 -10.80 -9.98
C PHE A 116 39.15 -11.54 -11.08
N ALA A 117 38.44 -10.81 -11.95
CA ALA A 117 37.64 -11.39 -13.02
C ALA A 117 38.52 -11.72 -14.24
N ASP A 118 38.04 -12.64 -15.07
CA ASP A 118 38.70 -12.97 -16.34
C ASP A 118 38.34 -11.92 -17.40
N ASP A 119 39.34 -11.18 -17.88
CA ASP A 119 39.15 -10.06 -18.81
C ASP A 119 38.67 -10.51 -20.21
N ASP A 120 38.81 -11.80 -20.53
CA ASP A 120 38.35 -12.38 -21.80
C ASP A 120 36.87 -12.80 -21.75
N ASP A 121 36.20 -12.76 -20.58
CA ASP A 121 34.77 -13.06 -20.47
C ASP A 121 33.93 -11.86 -20.95
N PRO A 122 33.08 -12.02 -21.99
CA PRO A 122 32.25 -10.93 -22.50
C PRO A 122 31.28 -10.35 -21.44
N VAL A 123 30.89 -11.13 -20.43
CA VAL A 123 30.07 -10.64 -19.32
C VAL A 123 30.87 -9.72 -18.39
N VAL A 124 32.14 -10.04 -18.14
CA VAL A 124 33.05 -9.21 -17.35
C VAL A 124 33.31 -7.88 -18.06
N GLN A 125 33.52 -7.91 -19.37
CA GLN A 125 33.67 -6.70 -20.20
C GLN A 125 32.42 -5.80 -20.10
N HIS A 126 31.22 -6.38 -20.24
CA HIS A 126 29.98 -5.62 -20.08
C HIS A 126 29.77 -5.06 -18.66
N LEU A 127 30.20 -5.78 -17.62
CA LEU A 127 30.16 -5.28 -16.24
C LEU A 127 31.17 -4.16 -16.00
N ALA A 128 32.33 -4.22 -16.63
CA ALA A 128 33.33 -3.15 -16.60
C ALA A 128 32.80 -1.88 -17.29
N ASP A 129 32.23 -2.01 -18.49
CA ASP A 129 31.60 -0.89 -19.21
C ASP A 129 30.49 -0.24 -18.38
N LEU A 130 29.64 -1.06 -17.74
CA LEU A 130 28.57 -0.59 -16.87
C LEU A 130 29.13 0.14 -15.64
N ALA A 131 30.18 -0.40 -15.00
CA ALA A 131 30.83 0.26 -13.87
C ALA A 131 31.43 1.61 -14.26
N THR A 132 32.04 1.72 -15.45
CA THR A 132 32.55 2.99 -15.98
C THR A 132 31.43 4.00 -16.22
N ALA A 133 30.32 3.59 -16.85
CA ALA A 133 29.18 4.47 -17.09
C ALA A 133 28.56 4.99 -15.79
N VAL A 134 28.43 4.13 -14.78
CA VAL A 134 27.91 4.50 -13.46
C VAL A 134 28.87 5.45 -12.73
N ALA A 135 30.18 5.24 -12.83
CA ALA A 135 31.18 6.15 -12.25
C ALA A 135 31.10 7.55 -12.87
N GLN A 136 30.90 7.65 -14.19
CA GLN A 136 30.72 8.92 -14.89
C GLN A 136 29.43 9.62 -14.46
N TYR A 137 28.31 8.88 -14.38
CA TYR A 137 27.04 9.41 -13.90
C TYR A 137 27.17 10.03 -12.49
N LEU A 138 27.84 9.33 -11.57
CA LEU A 138 28.08 9.80 -10.21
C LEU A 138 29.06 11.00 -10.11
N GLY A 139 29.91 11.20 -11.12
CA GLY A 139 30.85 12.33 -11.21
C GLY A 139 30.28 13.56 -11.93
N ALA A 140 29.32 13.38 -12.84
CA ALA A 140 28.70 14.45 -13.62
C ALA A 140 27.81 15.37 -12.77
N ASP A 141 27.15 14.83 -11.75
CA ASP A 141 26.31 15.62 -10.82
C ASP A 141 27.14 16.52 -9.88
N ALA A 142 28.48 16.36 -9.83
CA ALA A 142 29.36 17.19 -9.02
C ALA A 142 29.78 18.51 -9.69
N GLU A 143 29.59 18.66 -11.01
CA GLU A 143 29.99 19.86 -11.77
C GLU A 143 28.84 20.86 -12.04
N GLU A 144 27.57 20.52 -11.74
CA GLU A 144 26.43 21.46 -11.93
C GLU A 144 26.24 22.48 -10.77
N ILE A 145 27.15 22.52 -9.79
CA ILE A 145 27.18 23.57 -8.75
C ILE A 145 28.57 24.23 -8.75
N GLY A 146 28.86 24.96 -9.82
CA GLY A 146 30.05 25.80 -9.98
C GLY A 146 29.76 27.08 -10.73
#